data_AF-A0A4Y6R245-F1
#
_entry.id   AF-A0A4Y6R245-F1
#
_cell.length_a   1.000
_cell.length_b   1.000
_cell.length_c   1.000
_cell.angle_alpha   90.00
_cell.angle_beta   90.00
_cell.angle_gamma   90.00
#
_symmetry.space_group_name_H-M   'P 1'
#
loop_
_entity.id
_entity.type
_entity.pdbx_description
1 polymer ?
#
loop_
_entity_poly.entity_id
_entity_poly.type
_entity_poly.pdbx_seq_one_letter_code
_entity_poly.pdbx_strand_id
1 'polypeptide(L)'
;MTTPQENTESGIDMRSLWSALDPATRQWFMDHTGNTIVPRKITAELCEVAGRPLPHDSHGQLQLSGDDIVFIRNRAHSAFAAHGTERFFEAVQPKDASQAHHSPHTDLPHRT
;
A
#
# COMPACT_ATOMS: atom_id res chain seq x y z
N MET A 1 -25.10 -17.20 32.76
CA MET A 1 -24.87 -15.92 32.05
C MET A 1 -23.37 -15.81 31.86
N THR A 2 -22.85 -16.32 30.74
CA THR A 2 -21.42 -16.28 30.43
C THR A 2 -21.26 -15.21 29.36
N THR A 3 -20.86 -14.02 29.77
CA THR A 3 -20.30 -13.04 28.83
C THR A 3 -19.10 -13.71 28.16
N PRO A 4 -19.04 -13.84 26.82
CA PRO A 4 -17.74 -13.92 26.17
C PRO A 4 -17.09 -12.58 26.44
N GLN A 5 -16.22 -12.55 27.44
CA GLN A 5 -15.27 -11.47 27.62
C GLN A 5 -14.43 -11.50 26.34
N GLU A 6 -14.79 -10.64 25.38
CA GLU A 6 -13.92 -10.36 24.24
C GLU A 6 -12.57 -9.99 24.84
N ASN A 7 -11.63 -10.88 24.60
CA ASN A 7 -10.21 -10.67 24.70
C ASN A 7 -9.82 -9.53 23.75
N THR A 8 -10.14 -8.28 24.12
CA THR A 8 -9.44 -7.10 23.58
C THR A 8 -8.18 -6.92 24.43
N GLU A 9 -7.35 -7.93 24.31
CA GLU A 9 -6.03 -8.10 24.89
C GLU A 9 -5.10 -7.06 24.26
N SER A 10 -4.74 -6.01 24.99
CA SER A 10 -3.48 -5.24 24.82
C SER A 10 -3.04 -4.93 23.37
N GLY A 11 -3.99 -4.76 22.46
CA GLY A 11 -3.76 -4.51 21.05
C GLY A 11 -3.33 -3.07 20.85
N ILE A 12 -2.45 -2.85 19.90
CA ILE A 12 -1.90 -1.52 19.64
C ILE A 12 -2.94 -0.76 18.85
N ASP A 13 -3.41 0.37 19.37
CA ASP A 13 -4.28 1.27 18.61
C ASP A 13 -3.47 2.00 17.53
N MET A 14 -3.13 1.32 16.44
CA MET A 14 -2.31 1.88 15.37
C MET A 14 -2.92 3.17 14.83
N ARG A 15 -4.25 3.27 14.76
CA ARG A 15 -4.98 4.50 14.38
C ARG A 15 -4.63 5.70 15.26
N SER A 16 -4.54 5.50 16.57
CA SER A 16 -4.27 6.56 17.55
C SER A 16 -2.79 6.95 17.54
N LEU A 17 -1.89 5.96 17.45
CA LEU A 17 -0.46 6.21 17.40
C LEU A 17 -0.02 6.83 16.08
N TRP A 18 -0.70 6.51 14.97
CA TRP A 18 -0.32 6.94 13.63
C TRP A 18 -0.07 8.45 13.51
N SER A 19 -0.90 9.28 14.14
CA SER A 19 -0.76 10.74 14.09
C SER A 19 0.43 11.26 14.90
N ALA A 20 0.88 10.50 15.90
CA ALA A 20 1.98 10.84 16.79
C ALA A 20 3.31 10.19 16.38
N LEU A 21 3.30 9.26 15.42
CA LEU A 21 4.51 8.70 14.82
C LEU A 21 5.28 9.75 14.01
N ASP A 22 6.61 9.65 14.05
CA ASP A 22 7.48 10.44 13.20
C ASP A 22 7.17 10.17 11.71
N PRO A 23 7.27 11.18 10.82
CA PRO A 23 7.13 10.97 9.38
C PRO A 23 8.00 9.84 8.82
N ALA A 24 9.23 9.65 9.32
CA ALA A 24 10.11 8.57 8.85
C ALA A 24 9.53 7.18 9.19
N THR A 25 8.97 7.01 10.39
CA THR A 25 8.33 5.77 10.84
C THR A 25 7.08 5.46 10.02
N ARG A 26 6.24 6.48 9.78
CA ARG A 26 5.05 6.34 8.92
C ARG A 26 5.43 5.95 7.50
N GLN A 27 6.47 6.56 6.95
CA GLN A 27 6.96 6.24 5.61
C GLN A 27 7.45 4.78 5.54
N TRP A 28 8.14 4.30 6.58
CA TRP A 28 8.57 2.90 6.65
C TRP A 28 7.39 1.92 6.57
N PHE A 29 6.30 2.20 7.31
CA PHE A 29 5.07 1.41 7.25
C PHE A 29 4.39 1.47 5.88
N MET A 30 4.42 2.62 5.21
CA MET A 30 3.87 2.76 3.85
C MET A 30 4.69 2.03 2.79
N ASP A 31 6.00 1.95 2.97
CA ASP A 31 6.91 1.23 2.07
C ASP A 31 6.83 -0.30 2.28
N HIS A 32 6.63 -0.75 3.52
CA HIS A 32 6.61 -2.15 3.92
C HIS A 32 5.20 -2.66 4.30
N THR A 33 4.16 -2.27 3.56
CA THR A 33 2.75 -2.60 3.85
C THR A 33 2.41 -4.09 3.91
N GLY A 34 3.27 -4.97 3.39
CA GLY A 34 3.10 -6.43 3.43
C GLY A 34 3.76 -7.11 4.63
N ASN A 35 4.52 -6.38 5.45
CA ASN A 35 5.24 -6.97 6.58
C ASN A 35 4.37 -6.99 7.84
N THR A 36 4.05 -8.20 8.30
CA THR A 36 3.39 -8.44 9.59
C THR A 36 4.31 -8.20 10.79
N ILE A 37 5.63 -8.24 10.57
CA ILE A 37 6.65 -8.13 11.61
C ILE A 37 7.35 -6.77 11.49
N VAL A 38 7.33 -6.03 12.59
CA VAL A 38 7.92 -4.71 12.70
C VAL A 38 9.27 -4.82 13.42
N PRO A 39 10.37 -4.29 12.84
CA PRO A 39 11.69 -4.34 13.44
C PRO A 39 11.73 -3.63 14.79
N ARG A 40 12.61 -4.11 15.69
CA ARG A 40 12.79 -3.56 17.03
C ARG A 40 12.97 -2.03 17.09
N LYS A 41 13.62 -1.43 16.09
CA LYS A 41 13.78 0.02 16.01
C LYS A 41 12.43 0.74 15.93
N ILE A 42 11.57 0.28 15.02
CA ILE A 42 10.24 0.85 14.81
C ILE A 42 9.33 0.54 16.00
N THR A 43 9.48 -0.65 16.60
CA THR A 43 8.79 -1.01 17.86
C THR A 43 9.17 -0.06 19.00
N ALA A 44 10.44 0.32 19.14
CA ALA A 44 10.89 1.24 20.19
C ALA A 44 10.24 2.62 20.05
N GLU A 45 10.20 3.16 18.82
CA GLU A 45 9.51 4.42 18.53
C GLU A 45 8.01 4.32 18.84
N LEU A 46 7.37 3.20 18.50
CA LEU A 46 5.98 2.95 18.85
C LEU A 46 5.76 2.91 20.38
N CYS A 47 6.65 2.28 21.13
CA CYS A 47 6.60 2.25 22.60
C CYS A 47 6.78 3.65 23.22
N GLU A 48 7.70 4.47 22.68
CA GLU A 48 7.89 5.86 23.10
C GLU A 48 6.62 6.68 22.87
N VAL A 49 6.04 6.59 21.67
CA VAL A 49 4.82 7.33 21.31
C VAL A 49 3.61 6.84 22.11
N ALA A 50 3.51 5.53 22.35
CA ALA A 50 2.45 4.96 23.17
C ALA A 50 2.60 5.27 24.67
N GLY A 51 3.79 5.71 25.10
CA GLY A 51 4.13 5.90 26.52
C GLY A 51 4.07 4.63 27.36
N ARG A 52 4.01 3.46 26.71
CA ARG A 52 3.87 2.15 27.35
C ARG A 52 4.57 1.06 26.54
N PRO A 53 5.10 0.01 27.19
CA PRO A 53 5.65 -1.12 26.47
C PRO A 53 4.54 -1.83 25.67
N LEU A 54 4.75 -1.95 24.36
CA LEU A 54 3.86 -2.68 23.48
C LEU A 54 4.23 -4.17 23.45
N PRO A 55 3.25 -5.07 23.22
CA PRO A 55 3.49 -6.51 23.16
C PRO A 55 4.43 -6.87 22.01
N HIS A 56 5.68 -7.20 22.33
CA HIS A 56 6.70 -7.60 21.37
C HIS A 56 7.20 -9.03 21.63
N ASP A 57 7.73 -9.67 20.60
CA ASP A 57 8.34 -11.01 20.68
C ASP A 57 9.63 -11.00 21.50
N SER A 58 10.23 -12.17 21.72
CA SER A 58 11.49 -12.30 22.47
C SER A 58 12.70 -11.55 21.86
N HIS A 59 12.58 -11.06 20.62
CA HIS A 59 13.59 -10.28 19.93
C HIS A 59 13.31 -8.76 19.97
N GLY A 60 12.19 -8.34 20.57
CA GLY A 60 11.74 -6.94 20.58
C GLY A 60 11.02 -6.52 19.30
N GLN A 61 10.62 -7.48 18.46
CA GLN A 61 9.85 -7.24 17.25
C GLN A 61 8.37 -7.19 17.58
N LEU A 62 7.66 -6.28 16.92
CA LEU A 62 6.24 -6.13 17.13
C LEU A 62 5.47 -6.87 16.04
N GLN A 63 4.48 -7.65 16.44
CA GLN A 63 3.58 -8.31 15.49
C GLN A 63 2.33 -7.44 15.31
N LEU A 64 2.08 -7.01 14.08
CA LEU A 64 0.88 -6.27 13.74
C LEU A 64 -0.33 -7.21 13.67
N SER A 65 -1.48 -6.74 14.14
CA SER A 65 -2.73 -7.46 13.93
C SER A 65 -3.19 -7.33 12.47
N GLY A 66 -4.14 -8.17 12.06
CA GLY A 66 -4.77 -8.06 10.75
C GLY A 66 -5.43 -6.69 10.52
N ASP A 67 -6.06 -6.10 11.55
CA ASP A 67 -6.69 -4.77 11.43
C ASP A 67 -5.64 -3.67 11.22
N ASP A 68 -4.50 -3.75 11.92
CA ASP A 68 -3.41 -2.78 11.79
C ASP A 68 -2.82 -2.81 10.37
N ILE A 69 -2.61 -4.01 9.82
CA ILE A 69 -2.11 -4.19 8.45
C ILE A 69 -3.09 -3.58 7.45
N VAL A 70 -4.40 -3.84 7.61
CA VAL A 70 -5.44 -3.27 6.73
C VAL A 70 -5.45 -1.75 6.84
N PHE A 71 -5.34 -1.19 8.05
CA PHE A 71 -5.26 0.25 8.27
C PHE A 71 -4.05 0.89 7.59
N ILE A 72 -2.85 0.33 7.80
CA ILE A 72 -1.60 0.80 7.18
C ILE A 72 -1.71 0.75 5.65
N ARG A 73 -2.24 -0.35 5.10
CA ARG A 73 -2.46 -0.51 3.65
C ARG A 73 -3.42 0.53 3.10
N ASN A 74 -4.53 0.80 3.79
CA ASN A 74 -5.49 1.83 3.37
C ASN A 74 -4.85 3.22 3.38
N ARG A 75 -3.98 3.49 4.37
CA ARG A 75 -3.29 4.78 4.47
C ARG A 75 -2.22 4.95 3.40
N ALA A 76 -1.44 3.91 3.11
CA ALA A 76 -0.52 3.88 1.98
C ALA A 76 -1.27 4.12 0.67
N HIS A 77 -2.36 3.39 0.42
CA HIS A 77 -3.18 3.55 -0.79
C HIS A 77 -3.75 4.97 -0.93
N SER A 78 -4.20 5.58 0.18
CA SER A 78 -4.67 6.97 0.21
C SER A 78 -3.53 7.97 -0.08
N ALA A 79 -2.32 7.72 0.44
CA ALA A 79 -1.15 8.54 0.18
C ALA A 79 -0.73 8.44 -1.30
N PHE A 80 -0.67 7.23 -1.87
CA PHE A 80 -0.43 7.01 -3.30
C PHE A 80 -1.48 7.70 -4.17
N ALA A 81 -2.77 7.64 -3.81
CA ALA A 81 -3.83 8.33 -4.53
C ALA A 81 -3.71 9.86 -4.45
N ALA A 82 -3.28 10.40 -3.31
CA ALA A 82 -3.06 11.83 -3.12
C ALA A 82 -1.78 12.35 -3.81
N HIS A 83 -0.74 11.52 -3.93
CA HIS A 83 0.51 11.81 -4.63
C HIS A 83 0.45 11.58 -6.15
N GLY A 84 -0.72 11.31 -6.71
CA GLY A 84 -0.96 11.14 -8.14
C GLY A 84 -0.94 9.66 -8.51
N THR A 85 -1.91 9.11 -9.26
CA THR A 85 -2.21 9.47 -10.65
C THR A 85 -1.02 9.93 -11.50
N GLU A 86 0.22 9.66 -11.11
CA GLU A 86 1.32 9.56 -12.06
C GLU A 86 1.25 8.20 -12.77
N ARG A 87 0.43 8.19 -13.83
CA ARG A 87 0.75 7.60 -15.13
C ARG A 87 1.08 6.09 -15.19
N PHE A 88 0.39 5.23 -14.44
CA PHE A 88 0.48 3.78 -14.72
C PHE A 88 -0.43 3.29 -15.86
N PHE A 89 -1.40 4.08 -16.34
CA PHE A 89 -2.34 3.66 -17.39
C PHE A 89 -2.07 4.25 -18.79
N GLU A 90 -0.96 4.96 -19.03
CA GLU A 90 -0.62 5.55 -20.34
C GLU A 90 0.42 4.73 -21.14
N ALA A 91 0.57 3.43 -20.86
CA ALA A 91 1.53 2.56 -21.55
C ALA A 91 0.90 1.43 -22.38
N VAL A 92 -0.43 1.42 -22.56
CA VAL A 92 -1.10 0.51 -23.50
C VAL A 92 -2.04 1.29 -24.42
N GLN A 93 -1.46 2.19 -25.23
CA GLN A 93 -2.04 2.43 -26.54
C GLN A 93 -1.88 1.10 -27.30
N PRO A 94 -2.95 0.43 -27.76
CA PRO A 94 -2.79 -0.62 -28.75
C PRO A 94 -2.09 0.04 -29.93
N LYS A 95 -0.82 -0.33 -30.14
CA LYS A 95 -0.10 -0.01 -31.37
C LYS A 95 -1.05 -0.36 -32.50
N ASP A 96 -1.49 0.67 -33.22
CA ASP A 96 -2.21 0.59 -34.48
C ASP A 96 -1.48 -0.46 -35.32
N ALA A 97 -2.06 -1.66 -35.35
CA ALA A 97 -1.52 -2.75 -36.10
C ALA A 97 -1.92 -2.47 -37.56
N SER A 98 -0.93 -1.96 -38.30
CA SER A 98 -0.90 -1.89 -39.77
C SER A 98 -1.48 -0.58 -40.30
N GLN A 99 -0.66 0.46 -40.54
CA GLN A 99 0.31 0.47 -41.63
C GLN A 99 0.02 -0.56 -42.74
N ALA A 100 -1.13 -0.44 -43.42
CA ALA A 100 -1.31 -0.95 -44.78
C ALA A 100 -0.94 0.16 -45.78
N HIS A 101 0.36 0.51 -45.84
CA HIS A 101 0.89 1.19 -47.02
C HIS A 101 1.01 0.14 -48.13
N HIS A 102 0.08 0.13 -49.08
CA HIS A 102 0.39 0.16 -50.51
C HIS A 102 -0.91 -0.01 -51.30
N SER A 103 -1.28 1.05 -52.03
CA SER A 103 -2.14 0.94 -53.19
C SER A 103 -1.56 -0.08 -54.18
N PRO A 104 -2.41 -0.89 -54.81
CA PRO A 104 -2.31 -1.04 -56.24
C PRO A 104 -3.43 -0.25 -56.90
N HIS A 105 -2.99 0.79 -57.59
CA HIS A 105 -3.67 1.45 -58.67
C HIS A 105 -4.21 0.40 -59.66
N THR A 106 -5.51 0.15 -59.65
CA THR A 106 -6.16 -0.56 -60.76
C THR A 106 -6.61 0.49 -61.76
N ASP A 107 -5.71 0.74 -62.71
CA ASP A 107 -5.96 1.46 -63.95
C ASP A 107 -7.15 0.84 -64.68
N LEU A 108 -8.05 1.71 -65.11
CA LEU A 108 -9.25 1.39 -65.87
C LEU A 108 -8.91 1.55 -67.35
N PRO A 109 -8.76 0.49 -68.17
CA PRO A 109 -8.63 0.70 -69.61
C PRO A 109 -9.99 1.01 -70.21
N HIS A 110 -10.14 2.28 -70.56
CA HIS A 110 -11.16 2.78 -71.46
C HIS A 110 -10.76 2.42 -72.91
N ARG A 111 -11.56 1.53 -73.51
CA ARG A 111 -12.06 1.56 -74.88
C ARG A 111 -11.07 1.64 -76.06
N THR A 112 -11.22 0.70 -76.99
CA THR A 112 -11.41 1.01 -78.43
C THR A 112 -12.49 0.08 -78.96
#